data_AF-A0A6V7LLR1-F1
#
_entry.id   AF-A0A6V7LLR1-F1
#
_cell.length_a   1.000
_cell.length_b   1.000
_cell.length_c   1.000
_cell.angle_alpha   90.00
_cell.angle_beta   90.00
_cell.angle_gamma   90.00
#
_symmetry.space_group_name_H-M   'P 1'
#
loop_
_entity.id
_entity.type
_entity.pdbx_description
1 polymer ?
#
loop_
_entity_poly.entity_id
_entity_poly.type
_entity_poly.pdbx_seq_one_letter_code
_entity_poly.pdbx_strand_id
1 'polypeptide(L)'
;NCCVNKICWNVTSRGLACVGQDEVIFLIETLPDETQIPKDLLIHINQIYVEAIKGNTVTELGVSIHQQGNLLGSREHAGFLFIRQTFQCLHKIILPPPPFLVGLLVHRWETPWAKIFPLRLVLRLGAEYRYYPCPLVSVRFRDAVYFEIGHTIMKVLADF
;
A
#
# COMPACT_ATOMS: atom_id res chain seq x y z
N ASN A 1 -1.70 -22.60 6.10
CA ASN A 1 -2.28 -21.28 6.44
C ASN A 1 -1.23 -20.21 6.14
N CYS A 2 -1.59 -19.12 5.45
CA CYS A 2 -0.70 -17.95 5.37
C CYS A 2 -0.60 -17.33 6.77
N CYS A 3 0.53 -16.67 7.10
CA CYS A 3 0.81 -16.18 8.46
C CYS A 3 -0.22 -15.18 9.01
N VAL A 4 -1.03 -14.55 8.16
CA VAL A 4 -2.01 -13.53 8.58
C VAL A 4 -3.42 -14.12 8.77
N ASN A 5 -3.66 -15.37 8.32
CA ASN A 5 -4.94 -16.09 8.42
C ASN A 5 -6.18 -15.26 7.99
N LYS A 6 -6.03 -14.43 6.96
CA LYS A 6 -7.09 -13.63 6.34
C LYS A 6 -7.40 -14.13 4.94
N ILE A 7 -8.67 -14.06 4.56
CA ILE A 7 -9.10 -14.19 3.17
C ILE A 7 -8.88 -12.82 2.51
N CYS A 8 -8.20 -12.82 1.37
CA CYS A 8 -7.83 -11.57 0.69
C CYS A 8 -7.99 -11.69 -0.83
N TRP A 9 -8.31 -10.56 -1.45
CA TRP A 9 -8.10 -10.36 -2.87
C TRP A 9 -6.61 -10.25 -3.13
N ASN A 10 -6.11 -11.11 -4.02
CA ASN A 10 -4.75 -11.04 -4.54
C ASN A 10 -4.80 -10.48 -5.97
N VAL A 11 -4.38 -9.23 -6.14
CA VAL A 11 -4.37 -8.54 -7.42
C VAL A 11 -2.94 -8.20 -7.81
N THR A 12 -2.46 -8.79 -8.89
CA THR A 12 -1.11 -8.58 -9.44
C THR A 12 -1.17 -7.92 -10.80
N SER A 13 -0.24 -7.01 -11.11
CA SER A 13 -0.06 -6.50 -12.46
C SER A 13 0.81 -7.42 -13.32
N ARG A 14 0.72 -7.25 -14.63
CA ARG A 14 1.67 -7.78 -15.63
C ARG A 14 1.73 -6.83 -16.81
N GLY A 15 2.93 -6.36 -17.16
CA GLY A 15 3.19 -5.44 -18.26
C GLY A 15 3.68 -4.05 -17.82
N LEU A 16 3.69 -3.74 -16.51
CA LEU A 16 4.27 -2.49 -16.02
C LEU A 16 5.79 -2.42 -16.31
N ALA A 17 6.46 -3.57 -16.32
CA ALA A 17 7.88 -3.65 -16.64
C ALA A 17 8.21 -3.06 -18.03
N CYS A 18 7.27 -3.11 -18.99
CA CYS A 18 7.45 -2.55 -20.33
C CYS A 18 7.55 -1.01 -20.35
N VAL A 19 7.11 -0.34 -19.28
CA VAL A 19 7.19 1.12 -19.10
C VAL A 19 8.15 1.50 -17.97
N GLY A 20 9.09 0.60 -17.62
CA GLY A 20 10.11 0.85 -16.60
C GLY A 20 9.59 0.86 -15.16
N GLN A 21 8.37 0.40 -14.93
CA GLN A 21 7.75 0.31 -13.61
C GLN A 21 7.79 -1.13 -13.11
N ASP A 22 8.31 -1.35 -11.90
CA ASP A 22 8.21 -2.64 -11.23
C ASP A 22 6.75 -3.10 -11.15
N GLU A 23 6.51 -4.40 -11.32
CA GLU A 23 5.16 -4.94 -11.17
C GLU A 23 4.65 -4.70 -9.74
N VAL A 24 3.34 -4.54 -9.58
CA VAL A 24 2.72 -4.27 -8.28
C VAL A 24 1.79 -5.40 -7.89
N ILE A 25 1.72 -5.67 -6.59
CA ILE A 25 0.75 -6.57 -5.98
C ILE A 25 -0.01 -5.86 -4.86
N PHE A 26 -1.33 -6.03 -4.86
CA PHE A 26 -2.23 -5.58 -3.81
C PHE A 26 -2.87 -6.80 -3.15
N LEU A 27 -2.71 -6.90 -1.83
CA LEU A 27 -3.37 -7.90 -1.00
C LEU A 27 -4.37 -7.18 -0.10
N ILE A 28 -5.66 -7.26 -0.41
CA ILE A 28 -6.72 -6.55 0.34
C ILE A 28 -7.60 -7.57 1.05
N GLU A 29 -7.77 -7.44 2.37
CA GLU A 29 -8.73 -8.27 3.11
C GLU A 29 -10.14 -8.16 2.51
N THR A 30 -10.77 -9.32 2.27
CA THR A 30 -12.15 -9.39 1.75
C THR A 30 -13.14 -8.92 2.82
N LEU A 31 -14.15 -8.16 2.43
CA LEU A 31 -15.27 -7.86 3.35
C LEU A 31 -16.25 -9.06 3.38
N PRO A 32 -17.03 -9.24 4.47
CA PRO A 32 -17.95 -10.37 4.63
C PRO A 32 -18.92 -10.60 3.45
N ASP A 33 -19.43 -9.52 2.85
CA ASP A 33 -20.45 -9.57 1.78
C ASP A 33 -19.87 -9.26 0.38
N GLU A 34 -18.54 -9.29 0.23
CA GLU A 34 -17.89 -8.87 -1.00
C GLU A 34 -17.85 -10.00 -2.04
N THR A 35 -18.69 -9.84 -3.06
CA THR A 35 -18.82 -10.82 -4.16
C THR A 35 -18.09 -10.40 -5.43
N GLN A 36 -17.65 -9.14 -5.52
CA GLN A 36 -17.01 -8.57 -6.70
C GLN A 36 -15.61 -8.08 -6.38
N ILE A 37 -14.73 -8.18 -7.38
CA ILE A 37 -13.37 -7.64 -7.28
C ILE A 37 -13.44 -6.11 -7.09
N PRO A 38 -12.65 -5.54 -6.15
CA PRO A 38 -12.56 -4.10 -5.98
C PRO A 38 -11.97 -3.41 -7.22
N LYS A 39 -12.85 -2.83 -8.05
CA LYS A 39 -12.47 -2.18 -9.32
C LYS A 39 -11.44 -1.06 -9.15
N ASP A 40 -11.44 -0.40 -8.01
CA ASP A 40 -10.52 0.70 -7.71
C ASP A 40 -9.05 0.26 -7.77
N LEU A 41 -8.74 -1.00 -7.44
CA LEU A 41 -7.38 -1.54 -7.57
C LEU A 41 -6.94 -1.59 -9.04
N LEU A 42 -7.84 -1.98 -9.94
CA LEU A 42 -7.58 -2.04 -11.37
C LEU A 42 -7.38 -0.64 -11.96
N ILE A 43 -8.22 0.31 -11.51
CA ILE A 43 -8.08 1.73 -11.87
C ILE A 43 -6.74 2.27 -11.37
N HIS A 44 -6.33 1.91 -10.15
CA HIS A 44 -5.06 2.36 -9.59
C HIS A 44 -3.85 1.79 -10.33
N ILE A 45 -3.87 0.51 -10.74
CA ILE A 45 -2.83 -0.08 -11.60
C ILE A 45 -2.72 0.70 -12.92
N ASN A 46 -3.86 1.05 -13.54
CA ASN A 46 -3.85 1.86 -14.76
C ASN A 46 -3.29 3.28 -14.51
N GLN A 47 -3.58 3.90 -13.36
CA GLN A 47 -2.98 5.18 -12.99
C GLN A 47 -1.46 5.09 -12.86
N ILE A 48 -0.95 4.04 -12.20
CA ILE A 48 0.50 3.78 -12.10
C ILE A 48 1.12 3.63 -13.50
N TYR A 49 0.46 2.88 -14.40
CA TYR A 49 0.91 2.73 -15.78
C TYR A 49 0.98 4.06 -16.54
N VAL A 50 -0.08 4.87 -16.46
CA VAL A 50 -0.14 6.19 -17.13
C VAL A 50 0.94 7.15 -16.60
N GLU A 51 1.21 7.13 -15.30
CA GLU A 51 2.27 7.94 -14.70
C GLU A 51 3.67 7.43 -15.08
N ALA A 52 3.87 6.12 -15.11
CA ALA A 52 5.14 5.51 -15.53
C ALA A 52 5.51 5.89 -16.98
N ILE A 53 4.53 5.95 -17.90
CA ILE A 53 4.76 6.42 -19.28
C ILE A 53 5.29 7.87 -19.31
N LYS A 54 4.88 8.71 -18.35
CA LYS A 54 5.34 10.09 -18.22
C LYS A 54 6.72 10.18 -17.53
N GLY A 55 7.30 9.06 -17.11
CA GLY A 55 8.55 8.97 -16.36
C GLY A 55 8.36 9.01 -14.84
N ASN A 56 7.12 9.09 -14.35
CA ASN A 56 6.82 9.11 -12.92
C ASN A 56 6.56 7.68 -12.42
N THR A 57 7.61 7.00 -11.99
CA THR A 57 7.51 5.63 -11.45
C THR A 57 7.36 5.62 -9.93
N VAL A 58 6.69 4.60 -9.40
CA VAL A 58 6.66 4.28 -7.96
C VAL A 58 7.80 3.33 -7.62
N THR A 59 8.45 3.60 -6.50
CA THR A 59 9.61 2.85 -6.00
C THR A 59 9.38 2.35 -4.59
N GLU A 60 10.34 1.61 -4.03
CA GLU A 60 10.30 1.20 -2.63
C GLU A 60 10.21 2.41 -1.70
N LEU A 61 9.30 2.32 -0.72
CA LEU A 61 8.90 3.39 0.19
C LEU A 61 8.27 4.62 -0.49
N GLY A 62 8.00 4.54 -1.80
CA GLY A 62 7.23 5.55 -2.53
C GLY A 62 5.73 5.45 -2.24
N VAL A 63 5.02 6.55 -2.47
CA VAL A 63 3.57 6.66 -2.20
C VAL A 63 2.83 7.11 -3.44
N SER A 64 1.69 6.48 -3.71
CA SER A 64 0.72 6.94 -4.72
C SER A 64 -0.59 7.31 -4.04
N ILE A 65 -0.96 8.60 -4.11
CA ILE A 65 -2.15 9.15 -3.47
C ILE A 65 -3.30 9.22 -4.47
N HIS A 66 -4.44 8.72 -4.04
CA HIS A 66 -5.70 8.82 -4.76
C HIS A 66 -6.24 10.26 -4.64
N GLN A 67 -6.31 10.98 -5.75
CA GLN A 67 -6.53 12.42 -5.74
C GLN A 67 -8.00 12.82 -5.48
N GLN A 68 -8.98 12.04 -5.95
CA GLN A 68 -10.39 12.45 -5.90
C GLN A 68 -11.34 11.26 -5.76
N GLY A 69 -12.33 11.40 -4.87
CA GLY A 69 -13.39 10.42 -4.69
C GLY A 69 -13.13 9.46 -3.53
N ASN A 70 -13.80 8.32 -3.58
CA ASN A 70 -13.63 7.25 -2.63
C ASN A 70 -12.66 6.23 -3.23
N LEU A 71 -11.73 5.74 -2.41
CA LEU A 71 -10.88 4.60 -2.73
C LEU A 71 -11.35 3.41 -1.88
N LEU A 72 -11.64 2.28 -2.51
CA LEU A 72 -12.08 1.06 -1.83
C LEU A 72 -13.26 1.31 -0.86
N GLY A 73 -14.21 2.14 -1.30
CA GLY A 73 -15.43 2.46 -0.55
C GLY A 73 -15.27 3.46 0.60
N SER A 74 -14.09 4.08 0.80
CA SER A 74 -13.89 5.09 1.85
C SER A 74 -13.21 6.35 1.33
N ARG A 75 -13.57 7.50 1.90
CA ARG A 75 -12.79 8.74 1.74
C ARG A 75 -11.50 8.71 2.56
N GLU A 76 -11.46 7.92 3.63
CA GLU A 76 -10.31 7.83 4.53
C GLU A 76 -9.18 6.96 3.97
N HIS A 77 -9.42 6.20 2.91
CA HIS A 77 -8.36 5.54 2.17
C HIS A 77 -7.68 6.54 1.24
N ALA A 78 -6.44 6.92 1.55
CA ALA A 78 -5.73 7.97 0.82
C ALA A 78 -4.94 7.45 -0.38
N GLY A 79 -4.57 6.18 -0.40
CA GLY A 79 -3.72 5.62 -1.46
C GLY A 79 -2.87 4.47 -0.95
N PHE A 80 -1.72 4.28 -1.58
CA PHE A 80 -0.84 3.15 -1.29
C PHE A 80 0.60 3.60 -1.05
N LEU A 81 1.23 2.98 -0.05
CA LEU A 81 2.66 3.00 0.22
C LEU A 81 3.26 1.70 -0.31
N PHE A 82 4.31 1.79 -1.12
CA PHE A 82 4.93 0.63 -1.75
C PHE A 82 6.13 0.14 -0.95
N ILE A 83 6.25 -1.16 -0.77
CA ILE A 83 7.41 -1.79 -0.12
C ILE A 83 7.94 -2.94 -0.98
N ARG A 84 9.19 -3.34 -0.74
CA ARG A 84 9.66 -4.66 -1.17
C ARG A 84 9.44 -5.68 -0.05
N GLN A 85 9.13 -6.91 -0.44
CA GLN A 85 9.09 -8.01 0.51
C GLN A 85 10.52 -8.32 0.99
N THR A 86 10.66 -8.58 2.29
CA THR A 86 11.92 -8.96 2.94
C THR A 86 11.73 -10.27 3.71
N PHE A 87 11.20 -10.20 4.94
CA PHE A 87 11.01 -11.35 5.82
C PHE A 87 9.57 -11.88 5.83
N GLN A 88 8.64 -11.18 5.17
CA GLN A 88 7.24 -11.57 5.17
C GLN A 88 7.00 -12.87 4.40
N CYS A 89 6.04 -13.67 4.86
CA CYS A 89 5.68 -14.93 4.22
C CYS A 89 4.94 -14.69 2.89
N LEU A 90 5.38 -15.40 1.85
CA LEU A 90 4.77 -15.38 0.51
C LEU A 90 3.94 -16.65 0.20
N HIS A 91 3.71 -17.51 1.19
CA HIS A 91 3.02 -18.77 0.97
C HIS A 91 1.56 -18.55 0.57
N LYS A 92 1.13 -19.21 -0.53
CA LYS A 92 -0.20 -19.07 -1.15
C LYS A 92 -0.51 -17.67 -1.71
N ILE A 93 0.52 -16.85 -1.95
CA ILE A 93 0.39 -15.60 -2.69
C ILE A 93 0.79 -15.88 -4.14
N ILE A 94 -0.09 -15.55 -5.07
CA ILE A 94 0.25 -15.46 -6.50
C ILE A 94 1.10 -14.21 -6.67
N LEU A 95 2.30 -14.37 -7.23
CA LEU A 95 3.29 -13.30 -7.38
C LEU A 95 3.48 -12.97 -8.86
N PRO A 96 3.69 -11.68 -9.20
CA PRO A 96 4.21 -11.32 -10.52
C PRO A 96 5.70 -11.69 -10.63
N PRO A 97 6.27 -11.71 -11.84
CA PRO A 97 7.72 -11.84 -12.01
C PRO A 97 8.48 -10.73 -11.27
N PRO A 98 9.60 -11.03 -10.60
CA PRO A 98 10.43 -9.99 -9.99
C PRO A 98 11.10 -9.12 -11.06
N PRO A 99 11.41 -7.83 -10.75
CA PRO A 99 11.15 -7.16 -9.47
C PRO A 99 9.68 -6.70 -9.32
N PHE A 100 9.19 -6.71 -8.07
CA PHE A 100 7.83 -6.25 -7.75
C PHE A 100 7.75 -5.49 -6.43
N LEU A 101 6.67 -4.72 -6.28
CA LEU A 101 6.33 -3.92 -5.11
C LEU A 101 4.99 -4.37 -4.52
N VAL A 102 4.89 -4.37 -3.19
CA VAL A 102 3.64 -4.62 -2.47
C VAL A 102 3.03 -3.29 -2.06
N GLY A 103 1.80 -3.03 -2.49
CA GLY A 103 1.05 -1.82 -2.12
C GLY A 103 0.31 -1.99 -0.79
N LEU A 104 0.67 -1.18 0.20
CA LEU A 104 0.02 -1.11 1.51
C LEU A 104 -0.98 0.05 1.54
N LEU A 105 -2.24 -0.24 1.90
CA LEU A 105 -3.28 0.79 1.99
C LEU A 105 -3.00 1.79 3.13
N VAL A 106 -2.96 3.07 2.77
CA VAL A 106 -2.65 4.18 3.66
C VAL A 106 -3.93 4.91 4.07
N HIS A 107 -4.08 5.16 5.37
CA HIS A 107 -5.16 5.98 5.89
C HIS A 107 -4.86 7.47 5.66
N ARG A 108 -5.87 8.32 5.48
CA ARG A 108 -5.73 9.76 5.21
C ARG A 108 -4.83 10.48 6.22
N TRP A 109 -5.08 10.28 7.52
CA TRP A 109 -4.22 10.79 8.60
C TRP A 109 -2.76 10.34 8.58
N GLU A 110 -2.43 9.24 7.88
CA GLU A 110 -1.06 8.73 7.76
C GLU A 110 -0.32 9.32 6.55
N THR A 111 -1.01 10.06 5.68
CA THR A 111 -0.45 10.61 4.43
C THR A 111 0.83 11.43 4.65
N PRO A 112 0.91 12.34 5.66
CA PRO A 112 2.14 13.10 5.89
C PRO A 112 3.32 12.18 6.24
N TRP A 113 3.09 11.18 7.09
CA TRP A 113 4.09 10.20 7.47
C TRP A 113 4.52 9.32 6.29
N ALA A 114 3.57 8.92 5.44
CA ALA A 114 3.87 8.14 4.24
C ALA A 114 4.77 8.94 3.28
N LYS A 115 4.56 10.26 3.15
CA LYS A 115 5.36 11.11 2.24
C LYS A 115 6.74 11.45 2.81
N ILE A 116 6.82 11.77 4.10
CA ILE A 116 8.01 12.37 4.71
C ILE A 116 8.90 11.31 5.37
N PHE A 117 8.30 10.31 6.00
CA PHE A 117 9.05 9.27 6.70
C PHE A 117 8.38 7.89 6.60
N PRO A 118 8.26 7.35 5.38
CA PRO A 118 7.50 6.13 5.08
C PRO A 118 7.95 4.91 5.90
N LEU A 119 9.25 4.76 6.14
CA LEU A 119 9.78 3.65 6.94
C LEU A 119 9.18 3.61 8.36
N ARG A 120 8.95 4.77 8.98
CA ARG A 120 8.31 4.84 10.30
C ARG A 120 6.86 4.35 10.26
N LEU A 121 6.12 4.69 9.19
CA LEU A 121 4.78 4.17 9.00
C LEU A 121 4.78 2.66 8.80
N VAL A 122 5.67 2.12 7.96
CA VAL A 122 5.85 0.67 7.75
C VAL A 122 6.09 -0.04 9.09
N LEU A 123 7.08 0.41 9.86
CA LEU A 123 7.43 -0.22 11.14
C LEU A 123 6.31 -0.07 12.19
N ARG A 124 5.59 1.05 12.18
CA ARG A 124 4.43 1.24 13.06
C ARG A 124 3.29 0.28 12.72
N LEU A 125 3.01 0.06 11.44
CA LEU A 125 2.06 -0.97 10.98
C LEU A 125 2.51 -2.37 11.41
N GLY A 126 3.81 -2.67 11.31
CA GLY A 126 4.35 -3.93 11.81
C GLY A 126 4.16 -4.13 13.31
N ALA A 127 4.37 -3.08 14.10
CA ALA A 127 4.11 -3.12 15.54
C ALA A 127 2.62 -3.35 15.84
N GLU A 128 1.72 -2.66 15.13
CA GLU A 128 0.27 -2.79 15.30
C GLU A 128 -0.23 -4.22 15.02
N TYR A 129 0.22 -4.81 13.91
CA TYR A 129 -0.18 -6.15 13.49
C TYR A 129 0.76 -7.26 14.00
N ARG A 130 1.73 -6.92 14.85
CA ARG A 130 2.74 -7.83 15.42
C ARG A 130 3.45 -8.66 14.34
N TYR A 131 3.81 -8.03 13.24
CA TYR A 131 4.40 -8.68 12.07
C TYR A 131 5.56 -7.85 11.51
N TYR A 132 6.75 -8.45 11.40
CA TYR A 132 7.97 -7.74 11.00
C TYR A 132 8.27 -7.87 9.49
N PRO A 133 8.71 -6.79 8.82
CA PRO A 133 8.68 -5.38 9.28
C PRO A 133 7.26 -4.78 9.24
N CYS A 134 6.36 -5.34 8.44
CA CYS A 134 4.93 -5.02 8.39
C CYS A 134 4.15 -6.18 7.72
N PRO A 135 2.82 -6.29 7.90
CA PRO A 135 2.03 -7.24 7.14
C PRO A 135 1.95 -6.85 5.65
N LEU A 136 1.89 -7.84 4.76
CA LEU A 136 1.67 -7.60 3.32
C LEU A 136 0.18 -7.37 2.99
N VAL A 137 -0.73 -7.79 3.88
CA VAL A 137 -2.18 -7.67 3.69
C VAL A 137 -2.65 -6.32 4.23
N SER A 138 -3.39 -5.60 3.41
CA SER A 138 -4.04 -4.35 3.76
C SER A 138 -5.46 -4.59 4.26
N VAL A 139 -5.77 -4.00 5.41
CA VAL A 139 -7.10 -4.03 6.04
C VAL A 139 -7.81 -2.72 5.75
N ARG A 140 -9.00 -2.78 5.17
CA ARG A 140 -9.86 -1.62 4.91
C ARG A 140 -10.57 -1.18 6.19
N PHE A 141 -10.93 0.11 6.27
CA PHE A 141 -11.69 0.68 7.39
C PHE A 141 -11.04 0.47 8.78
N ARG A 142 -9.72 0.30 8.82
CA ARG A 142 -8.96 0.29 10.08
C ARG A 142 -8.76 1.71 10.61
N ASP A 143 -8.53 1.82 11.91
CA ASP A 143 -8.07 3.07 12.50
C ASP A 143 -6.66 3.46 12.00
N ALA A 144 -6.39 4.75 11.98
CA ALA A 144 -5.07 5.27 11.65
C ALA A 144 -4.08 4.99 12.78
N VAL A 145 -2.83 4.63 12.44
CA VAL A 145 -1.77 4.44 13.44
C VAL A 145 -1.04 5.75 13.79
N TYR A 146 -1.31 6.79 13.00
CA TYR A 146 -0.86 8.17 13.22
C TYR A 146 -2.02 9.13 12.96
N PHE A 147 -2.04 10.21 13.74
CA PHE A 147 -3.03 11.29 13.66
C PHE A 147 -2.29 12.63 13.48
N GLU A 148 -2.79 13.70 14.11
CA GLU A 148 -2.17 15.02 14.07
C GLU A 148 -0.68 14.99 14.40
N ILE A 149 0.08 15.78 13.64
CA ILE A 149 1.52 15.91 13.81
C ILE A 149 1.71 16.84 15.02
N GLY A 150 1.76 16.25 16.21
CA GLY A 150 2.04 16.96 17.47
C GLY A 150 3.49 17.47 17.55
N HIS A 151 4.05 17.52 18.76
CA HIS A 151 5.45 17.95 18.98
C HIS A 151 6.44 16.81 18.76
N THR A 152 6.52 16.30 17.53
CA THR A 152 7.55 15.32 17.14
C THR A 152 8.85 16.02 16.76
N ILE A 153 10.01 15.45 17.14
CA ILE A 153 11.34 15.93 16.70
C ILE A 153 11.45 16.04 15.18
N MET A 154 10.65 15.24 14.46
CA MET A 154 10.62 15.28 13.00
C MET A 154 10.23 16.66 12.45
N LYS A 155 9.48 17.49 13.18
CA LYS A 155 9.17 18.88 12.74
C LYS A 155 10.42 19.75 12.57
N VAL A 156 11.50 19.41 13.29
CA VAL A 156 12.80 20.11 13.16
C VAL A 156 13.55 19.61 11.93
N LEU A 157 13.33 18.35 11.55
CA LEU A 157 14.10 17.65 10.52
C LEU A 157 13.41 17.63 9.15
N ALA A 158 12.11 17.89 9.09
CA ALA A 158 11.32 17.84 7.88
C ALA A 158 10.16 18.85 7.93
N ASP A 159 9.84 19.39 6.76
CA ASP A 159 8.69 20.28 6.56
C ASP A 159 7.43 19.42 6.31
N PHE A 160 6.42 19.60 7.16
CA PHE A 160 5.24 18.72 7.28
C PHE A 160 3.97 19.32 6.68
#